data_AF-A0A554J0P9-F1
#
_entry.id   AF-A0A554J0P9-F1
#
_cell.length_a   1.000
_cell.length_b   1.000
_cell.length_c   1.000
_cell.angle_alpha   90.00
_cell.angle_beta   90.00
_cell.angle_gamma   90.00
#
_symmetry.space_group_name_H-M   'P 1'
#
loop_
_entity.id
_entity.type
_entity.pdbx_description
1 polymer ?
#
loop_
_entity_poly.entity_id
_entity_poly.type
_entity_poly.pdbx_seq_one_letter_code
_entity_poly.pdbx_strand_id
1 'polypeptide(L)'
;MPGGPKRIVPAEGKLLNTATKTETEVGILLKRIEAIQEKCQHVFLLVEPVELAESLVPGVYLSSYKGVYIYKIENMEVYCTQCSLESCFTLLERCPTCLSKMKKGNLYSRKTYEGAELLYYASRLFECTNCEFSFVRDEWESVERF
;
A
#
# COMPACT_ATOMS: atom_id res chain seq x y z
N MET A 1 53.55 23.16 62.35
CA MET A 1 53.20 22.45 61.10
C MET A 1 51.73 22.71 60.78
N PRO A 2 51.41 23.55 59.79
CA PRO A 2 50.02 23.75 59.40
C PRO A 2 49.73 23.29 57.96
N GLY A 3 48.74 22.41 57.84
CA GLY A 3 47.67 22.46 56.83
C GLY A 3 48.04 22.48 55.36
N GLY A 4 48.23 21.30 54.76
CA GLY A 4 48.10 21.11 53.31
C GLY A 4 46.62 21.21 52.84
N PRO A 5 46.37 21.62 51.59
CA PRO A 5 45.05 22.03 51.11
C PRO A 5 44.06 20.87 50.99
N LYS A 6 42.83 21.10 51.47
CA LYS A 6 41.67 20.22 51.25
C LYS A 6 41.32 20.20 49.76
N ARG A 7 41.36 19.01 49.14
CA ARG A 7 40.77 18.78 47.81
C ARG A 7 39.27 19.05 47.88
N ILE A 8 38.80 20.03 47.13
CA ILE A 8 37.39 20.21 46.81
C ILE A 8 37.06 19.16 45.76
N VAL A 9 36.24 18.18 46.11
CA VAL A 9 35.60 17.28 45.13
C VAL A 9 34.34 18.01 44.67
N PRO A 10 34.16 18.34 43.38
CA PRO A 10 32.87 18.77 42.91
C PRO A 10 31.92 17.57 43.00
N ALA A 11 30.82 17.74 43.74
CA ALA A 11 29.69 16.85 43.64
C ALA A 11 29.24 16.83 42.18
N GLU A 12 29.40 15.69 41.51
CA GLU A 12 28.87 15.49 40.17
C GLU A 12 27.35 15.56 40.25
N GLY A 13 26.85 16.76 39.95
CA GLY A 13 25.46 17.03 39.74
C GLY A 13 24.94 16.09 38.67
N LYS A 14 23.95 15.29 39.04
CA LYS A 14 22.99 14.73 38.09
C LYS A 14 22.47 15.88 37.23
N LEU A 15 22.97 15.98 36.00
CA LEU A 15 22.24 16.63 34.91
C LEU A 15 21.05 15.71 34.60
N LEU A 16 20.00 15.83 35.43
CA LEU A 16 18.66 15.42 35.05
C LEU A 16 18.30 16.29 33.85
N ASN A 17 18.48 15.71 32.67
CA ASN A 17 18.06 16.29 31.42
C ASN A 17 16.53 16.21 31.35
N THR A 18 15.86 16.99 32.19
CA THR A 18 14.43 17.28 32.07
C THR A 18 14.27 18.32 30.98
N ALA A 19 14.59 17.94 29.74
CA ALA A 19 14.01 18.60 28.60
C ALA A 19 12.52 18.23 28.64
N THR A 20 11.73 19.02 29.38
CA THR A 20 10.29 19.04 29.22
C THR A 20 10.05 19.33 27.75
N LYS A 21 9.64 18.30 27.01
CA LYS A 21 9.25 18.37 25.60
C LYS A 21 8.13 19.40 25.54
N THR A 22 8.48 20.66 25.25
CA THR A 22 7.51 21.73 25.12
C THR A 22 6.78 21.42 23.83
N GLU A 23 5.48 21.14 23.91
CA GLU A 23 4.69 20.86 22.72
C GLU A 23 4.71 22.08 21.82
N THR A 24 5.26 21.91 20.62
CA THR A 24 5.24 22.94 19.59
C THR A 24 3.83 23.07 19.04
N GLU A 25 3.47 24.24 18.52
CA GLU A 25 2.19 24.45 17.83
C GLU A 25 1.98 23.43 16.70
N VAL A 26 3.06 23.08 15.99
CA VAL A 26 3.07 22.00 14.97
C VAL A 26 2.66 20.66 15.59
N GLY A 27 3.18 20.31 16.76
CA GLY A 27 2.82 19.08 17.46
C GLY A 27 1.35 19.05 17.89
N ILE A 28 0.81 20.18 18.35
CA ILE A 28 -0.62 20.31 18.69
C ILE A 28 -1.48 20.14 17.44
N LEU A 29 -1.08 20.72 16.30
CA LEU A 29 -1.79 20.60 15.03
C LEU A 29 -1.78 19.15 14.52
N LEU A 30 -0.63 18.46 14.56
CA LEU A 30 -0.53 17.05 14.16
C LEU A 30 -1.45 16.16 15.00
N LYS A 31 -1.46 16.32 16.33
CA LYS A 31 -2.37 15.58 17.21
C LYS A 31 -3.85 15.82 16.90
N ARG A 32 -4.19 17.06 16.51
CA ARG A 32 -5.57 17.38 16.09
C ARG A 32 -5.92 16.70 14.78
N ILE A 33 -5.00 16.65 13.81
CA ILE A 33 -5.18 15.94 12.55
C ILE A 33 -5.38 14.44 12.82
N GLU A 34 -4.53 13.82 13.64
CA GLU A 34 -4.66 12.42 14.05
C GLU A 34 -6.03 12.16 14.68
N ALA A 35 -6.46 12.99 15.64
CA ALA A 35 -7.76 12.84 16.30
C ALA A 35 -8.96 13.00 15.35
N ILE A 36 -8.83 13.79 14.28
CA ILE A 36 -9.84 13.90 13.22
C ILE A 36 -9.84 12.62 12.37
N GLN A 37 -8.66 12.14 11.98
CA GLN A 37 -8.52 10.95 11.14
C GLN A 37 -9.03 9.70 11.84
N GLU A 38 -8.73 9.50 13.14
CA GLU A 38 -9.20 8.35 13.93
C GLU A 38 -10.73 8.24 14.03
N LYS A 39 -11.45 9.36 13.95
CA LYS A 39 -12.92 9.41 14.05
C LYS A 39 -13.60 9.47 12.69
N CYS A 40 -12.82 9.52 11.61
CA CYS A 40 -13.33 9.69 10.26
C CYS A 40 -13.96 8.39 9.74
N GLN A 41 -15.15 8.47 9.16
CA GLN A 41 -15.71 7.38 8.36
C GLN A 41 -15.11 7.48 6.96
N HIS A 42 -13.90 6.94 6.77
CA HIS A 42 -13.11 7.18 5.57
C HIS A 42 -13.87 6.83 4.28
N VAL A 43 -14.01 7.83 3.41
CA VAL A 43 -14.44 7.68 2.02
C VAL A 43 -13.25 8.00 1.13
N PHE A 44 -12.62 6.95 0.61
CA PHE A 44 -11.42 7.06 -0.22
C PHE A 44 -11.76 7.32 -1.69
N LEU A 45 -10.91 8.07 -2.37
CA LEU A 45 -10.85 8.20 -3.83
C LEU A 45 -9.41 7.97 -4.29
N LEU A 46 -9.26 7.50 -5.53
CA LEU A 46 -7.95 7.41 -6.18
C LEU A 46 -7.36 8.80 -6.39
N VAL A 47 -6.06 8.93 -6.16
CA VAL A 47 -5.28 10.11 -6.53
C VAL A 47 -5.12 10.16 -8.04
N GLU A 48 -4.73 9.03 -8.65
CA GLU A 48 -4.56 8.88 -10.09
C GLU A 48 -5.34 7.67 -10.62
N PRO A 49 -5.93 7.75 -11.83
CA PRO A 49 -6.58 6.62 -12.46
C PRO A 49 -5.55 5.54 -12.81
N VAL A 50 -5.94 4.28 -12.65
CA VAL A 50 -5.11 3.13 -13.07
C VAL A 50 -5.34 2.88 -14.57
N GLU A 51 -4.29 2.94 -15.36
CA GLU A 51 -4.33 2.64 -16.80
C GLU A 51 -3.95 1.19 -17.08
N LEU A 52 -4.94 0.36 -17.40
CA LEU A 52 -4.72 -1.04 -17.77
C LEU A 52 -5.03 -1.28 -19.24
N ALA A 53 -4.24 -2.15 -19.87
CA ALA A 53 -4.55 -2.63 -21.22
C ALA A 53 -5.71 -3.63 -21.17
N GLU A 54 -6.60 -3.57 -22.14
CA GLU A 54 -7.64 -4.60 -22.29
C GLU A 54 -7.01 -5.91 -22.81
N SER A 55 -7.55 -7.03 -22.33
CA SER A 55 -7.18 -8.37 -22.79
C SER A 55 -7.90 -8.71 -24.11
N LEU A 56 -7.67 -9.92 -24.63
CA LEU A 56 -8.46 -10.46 -25.74
C LEU A 56 -9.91 -10.78 -25.38
N VAL A 57 -10.21 -10.92 -24.09
CA VAL A 57 -11.58 -11.09 -23.58
C VAL A 57 -12.14 -9.69 -23.25
N PRO A 58 -13.22 -9.26 -23.93
CA PRO A 58 -13.78 -7.93 -23.70
C PRO A 58 -14.18 -7.71 -22.23
N GLY A 59 -13.88 -6.52 -21.72
CA GLY A 59 -14.18 -6.14 -20.33
C GLY A 59 -13.25 -6.75 -19.27
N VAL A 60 -12.22 -7.49 -19.69
CA VAL A 60 -11.17 -8.03 -18.81
C VAL A 60 -9.86 -7.35 -19.12
N TYR A 61 -9.20 -6.81 -18.10
CA TYR A 61 -7.95 -6.06 -18.23
C TYR A 61 -6.71 -6.91 -17.92
N LEU A 62 -5.54 -6.51 -18.41
CA LEU A 62 -4.25 -7.13 -18.11
C LEU A 62 -3.53 -6.34 -17.02
N SER A 63 -3.03 -7.02 -15.98
CA SER A 63 -2.22 -6.36 -14.94
C SER A 63 -0.82 -5.95 -15.40
N SER A 64 -0.37 -6.44 -16.57
CA SER A 64 0.95 -6.15 -17.13
C SER A 64 0.78 -5.42 -18.46
N TYR A 65 1.42 -4.25 -18.59
CA TYR A 65 1.40 -3.48 -19.82
C TYR A 65 2.49 -3.95 -20.80
N LYS A 66 2.12 -4.20 -22.06
CA LYS A 66 2.99 -4.33 -23.24
C LYS A 66 4.22 -5.23 -23.08
N GLY A 67 4.02 -6.55 -22.95
CA GLY A 67 5.06 -7.54 -23.30
C GLY A 67 6.34 -7.53 -22.46
N VAL A 68 6.41 -6.70 -21.42
CA VAL A 68 7.47 -6.74 -20.43
C VAL A 68 6.92 -7.53 -19.25
N TYR A 69 7.63 -8.60 -18.86
CA TYR A 69 7.35 -9.44 -17.69
C TYR A 69 7.56 -8.68 -16.37
N ILE A 70 6.89 -7.54 -16.21
CA ILE A 70 6.98 -6.76 -14.99
C ILE A 70 5.94 -7.35 -14.05
N TYR A 71 6.40 -8.19 -13.12
CA TYR A 71 5.62 -8.76 -12.01
C TYR A 71 5.09 -7.70 -11.02
N LYS A 72 5.28 -6.41 -11.31
CA LYS A 72 4.98 -5.32 -10.41
C LYS A 72 3.48 -5.09 -10.43
N ILE A 73 2.85 -5.42 -9.30
CA ILE A 73 1.47 -5.04 -9.04
C ILE A 73 1.46 -3.53 -8.85
N GLU A 74 0.59 -2.84 -9.59
CA GLU A 74 0.46 -1.40 -9.44
C GLU A 74 -0.15 -1.05 -8.08
N ASN A 75 0.53 -0.10 -7.42
CA ASN A 75 0.04 0.54 -6.22
C ASN A 75 -0.95 1.63 -6.63
N MET A 76 -2.08 1.65 -5.94
CA MET A 76 -3.14 2.63 -6.06
C MET A 76 -3.06 3.57 -4.87
N GLU A 77 -2.62 4.78 -5.12
CA GLU A 77 -2.64 5.85 -4.12
C GLU A 77 -4.06 6.37 -3.98
N VAL A 78 -4.53 6.46 -2.74
CA VAL A 78 -5.86 6.97 -2.42
C VAL A 78 -5.78 8.02 -1.33
N TYR A 79 -6.76 8.92 -1.31
CA TYR A 79 -6.93 9.87 -0.23
C TYR A 79 -8.38 9.86 0.27
N CYS A 80 -8.55 10.10 1.56
CA CYS A 80 -9.87 10.27 2.14
C CYS A 80 -10.40 11.67 1.82
N THR A 81 -11.58 11.74 1.21
CA THR A 81 -12.25 13.01 0.84
C THR A 81 -12.67 13.87 2.04
N GLN A 82 -12.67 13.31 3.26
CA GLN A 82 -13.12 14.00 4.46
C GLN A 82 -11.96 14.48 5.35
N CYS A 83 -10.95 13.63 5.57
CA CYS A 83 -9.83 13.92 6.46
C CYS A 83 -8.47 14.00 5.76
N SER A 84 -8.43 13.88 4.43
CA SER A 84 -7.22 13.89 3.60
C SER A 84 -6.18 12.83 4.00
N LEU A 85 -6.59 11.79 4.74
CA LEU A 85 -5.71 10.67 5.04
C LEU A 85 -5.34 9.98 3.73
N GLU A 86 -4.04 9.90 3.44
CA GLU A 86 -3.51 9.15 2.32
C GLU A 86 -3.31 7.68 2.70
N SER A 87 -3.53 6.80 1.74
CA SER A 87 -3.29 5.37 1.87
C SER A 87 -2.88 4.77 0.52
N CYS A 88 -2.47 3.52 0.55
CA CYS A 88 -2.02 2.81 -0.64
C CYS A 88 -2.58 1.39 -0.61
N PHE A 89 -3.18 0.98 -1.72
CA PHE A 89 -3.70 -0.38 -1.92
C PHE A 89 -3.14 -0.98 -3.20
N THR A 90 -3.22 -2.28 -3.35
CA THR A 90 -2.86 -2.95 -4.61
C THR A 90 -4.11 -3.34 -5.40
N LEU A 91 -3.95 -3.52 -6.72
CA LEU A 91 -5.00 -4.08 -7.58
C LEU A 91 -5.45 -5.49 -7.16
N LEU A 92 -4.62 -6.23 -6.42
CA LEU A 92 -5.01 -7.55 -5.89
C LEU A 92 -5.99 -7.45 -4.71
N GLU A 93 -6.00 -6.30 -4.02
CA GLU A 93 -6.78 -6.10 -2.80
C GLU A 93 -8.06 -5.32 -3.10
N ARG A 94 -7.95 -4.25 -3.87
CA ARG A 94 -9.02 -3.27 -4.12
C ARG A 94 -9.25 -3.04 -5.61
N CYS A 95 -10.51 -2.80 -5.97
CA CYS A 95 -10.91 -2.47 -7.32
C CYS A 95 -10.53 -1.01 -7.65
N PRO A 96 -9.89 -0.73 -8.79
CA PRO A 96 -9.56 0.64 -9.19
C PRO A 96 -10.81 1.48 -9.52
N THR A 97 -11.94 0.86 -9.84
CA THR A 97 -13.17 1.59 -10.18
C THR A 97 -13.98 2.01 -8.96
N CYS A 98 -14.10 1.13 -7.96
CA CYS A 98 -15.01 1.36 -6.82
C CYS A 98 -14.39 1.09 -5.44
N LEU A 99 -13.08 0.79 -5.37
CA LEU A 99 -12.34 0.50 -4.14
C LEU A 99 -12.92 -0.63 -3.27
N SER A 100 -13.84 -1.43 -3.82
CA SER A 100 -14.32 -2.66 -3.18
C SER A 100 -13.28 -3.76 -3.25
N LYS A 101 -13.46 -4.81 -2.45
CA LYS A 101 -12.52 -5.93 -2.39
C LYS A 101 -12.44 -6.64 -3.75
N MET A 102 -11.24 -7.09 -4.10
CA MET A 102 -11.02 -8.00 -5.22
C MET A 102 -11.03 -9.45 -4.74
N LYS A 103 -11.65 -10.33 -5.53
CA LYS A 103 -11.71 -11.77 -5.30
C LYS A 103 -10.74 -12.46 -6.26
N LYS A 104 -9.88 -13.32 -5.71
CA LYS A 104 -9.02 -14.21 -6.50
C LYS A 104 -9.86 -15.35 -7.08
N GLY A 105 -9.87 -15.47 -8.41
CA GLY A 105 -10.63 -16.44 -9.18
C GLY A 105 -9.80 -17.63 -9.67
N ASN A 106 -10.26 -18.25 -10.75
CA ASN A 106 -9.65 -19.44 -11.34
C ASN A 106 -8.39 -19.11 -12.16
N LEU A 107 -7.58 -20.14 -12.43
CA LEU A 107 -6.54 -20.09 -13.45
C LEU A 107 -7.13 -20.46 -14.80
N TYR A 108 -6.65 -19.79 -15.83
CA TYR A 108 -6.99 -20.04 -17.21
C TYR A 108 -5.71 -20.11 -18.05
N SER A 109 -5.81 -20.74 -19.21
CA SER A 109 -4.73 -20.68 -20.18
C SER A 109 -4.41 -19.22 -20.54
N ARG A 110 -3.12 -18.89 -20.53
CA ARG A 110 -2.63 -17.56 -20.92
C ARG A 110 -3.08 -17.13 -22.31
N LYS A 111 -3.21 -18.11 -23.22
CA LYS A 111 -3.69 -17.91 -24.58
C LYS A 111 -5.08 -17.28 -24.64
N THR A 112 -5.94 -17.55 -23.65
CA THR A 112 -7.30 -17.02 -23.60
C THR A 112 -7.33 -15.50 -23.50
N TYR A 113 -6.48 -14.92 -22.64
CA TYR A 113 -6.53 -13.49 -22.33
C TYR A 113 -5.42 -12.69 -23.02
N GLU A 114 -4.24 -13.29 -23.20
CA GLU A 114 -3.06 -12.60 -23.74
C GLU A 114 -2.70 -13.05 -25.16
N GLY A 115 -3.33 -14.11 -25.68
CA GLY A 115 -3.07 -14.62 -27.03
C GLY A 115 -1.77 -15.39 -27.20
N ALA A 116 -0.97 -15.50 -26.15
CA ALA A 116 0.31 -16.20 -26.13
C ALA A 116 0.30 -17.32 -25.08
N GLU A 117 0.91 -18.46 -25.43
CA GLU A 117 1.25 -19.48 -24.45
C GLU A 117 2.63 -19.17 -23.87
N LEU A 118 2.79 -19.43 -22.57
CA LEU A 118 4.09 -19.43 -21.91
C LEU A 118 4.18 -20.66 -21.04
N LEU A 119 5.26 -21.43 -21.19
CA LEU A 119 5.54 -22.58 -20.34
C LEU A 119 5.55 -22.13 -18.87
N TYR A 120 4.83 -22.86 -18.02
CA TYR A 120 4.74 -22.65 -16.56
C TYR A 120 3.92 -21.44 -16.08
N TYR A 121 3.18 -20.76 -16.94
CA TYR A 121 2.32 -19.64 -16.52
C TYR A 121 0.88 -19.81 -16.98
N ALA A 122 -0.03 -19.39 -16.11
CA ALA A 122 -1.46 -19.31 -16.36
C ALA A 122 -1.98 -17.92 -15.96
N SER A 123 -3.03 -17.46 -16.63
CA SER A 123 -3.69 -16.20 -16.29
C SER A 123 -4.66 -16.43 -15.13
N ARG A 124 -4.36 -15.85 -13.96
CA ARG A 124 -5.27 -15.79 -12.82
C ARG A 124 -6.25 -14.66 -13.00
N LEU A 125 -7.55 -14.97 -12.96
CA LEU A 125 -8.61 -13.95 -12.95
C LEU A 125 -8.80 -13.35 -11.55
N PHE A 126 -9.00 -12.05 -11.49
CA PHE A 126 -9.40 -11.28 -10.33
C PHE A 126 -10.66 -10.49 -10.65
N GLU A 127 -11.67 -10.58 -9.78
CA GLU A 127 -12.99 -10.00 -10.01
C GLU A 127 -13.37 -9.08 -8.85
N CYS A 128 -13.94 -7.92 -9.17
CA CYS A 128 -14.48 -7.04 -8.14
C CYS A 128 -15.73 -7.68 -7.50
N THR A 129 -15.87 -7.56 -6.18
CA THR A 129 -17.06 -8.08 -5.49
C THR A 129 -18.30 -7.18 -5.60
N ASN A 130 -18.19 -6.02 -6.26
CA ASN A 130 -19.23 -4.99 -6.27
C ASN A 130 -19.57 -4.41 -7.66
N CYS A 131 -18.65 -4.49 -8.62
CA CYS A 131 -18.89 -4.02 -9.99
C CYS A 131 -18.31 -5.01 -11.00
N GLU A 132 -18.53 -4.75 -12.29
CA GLU A 132 -18.12 -5.66 -13.38
C GLU A 132 -16.63 -5.60 -13.73
N PHE A 133 -15.83 -4.84 -12.98
CA PHE A 133 -14.39 -4.76 -13.20
C PHE A 133 -13.71 -6.11 -12.92
N SER A 134 -12.91 -6.56 -13.89
CA SER A 134 -12.10 -7.76 -13.79
C SER A 134 -10.75 -7.59 -14.47
N PHE A 135 -9.72 -8.25 -13.96
CA PHE A 135 -8.42 -8.27 -14.61
C PHE A 135 -7.75 -9.63 -14.45
N VAL A 136 -6.78 -9.91 -15.30
CA VAL A 136 -5.94 -11.10 -15.19
C VAL A 136 -4.49 -10.74 -14.93
N ARG A 137 -3.81 -11.67 -14.24
CA ARG A 137 -2.38 -11.60 -13.98
C ARG A 137 -1.74 -12.96 -14.25
N ASP A 138 -0.57 -12.96 -14.87
CA ASP A 138 0.28 -14.14 -14.96
C ASP A 138 0.66 -14.65 -13.56
N GLU A 139 0.30 -15.90 -13.25
CA GLU A 139 0.75 -16.63 -12.08
C GLU A 139 1.51 -17.89 -12.51
N TRP A 140 2.57 -18.23 -11.77
CA TRP A 140 3.32 -19.46 -11.98
C TRP A 140 2.42 -20.66 -11.69
N GLU A 141 2.23 -21.52 -12.70
CA GLU A 141 1.59 -22.81 -12.54
C GLU A 141 2.62 -23.75 -11.90
N SER A 142 2.58 -23.88 -10.57
CA SER A 142 3.44 -24.84 -9.88
C SER A 142 3.18 -26.22 -10.46
N VAL A 143 4.22 -26.85 -10.98
CA VAL A 143 4.22 -28.18 -11.56
C VAL A 143 3.95 -29.20 -10.44
N GLU A 144 2.70 -29.31 -10.00
CA GLU A 144 2.18 -30.44 -9.18
C GLU A 144 1.17 -31.26 -10.00
N ARG A 145 1.39 -31.34 -11.32
CA ARG A 145 0.62 -32.22 -12.19
C ARG A 145 1.53 -32.86 -13.23
N PHE A 146 2.37 -33.80 -12.79
CA PHE A 146 2.69 -35.03 -13.52
C PHE A 146 3.05 -36.12 -12.52
#